data_AF-A0A2A9F1B1-F1
#
_entry.id   AF-A0A2A9F1B1-F1
#
_cell.length_a   1.000
_cell.length_b   1.000
_cell.length_c   1.000
_cell.angle_alpha   90.00
_cell.angle_beta   90.00
_cell.angle_gamma   90.00
#
_symmetry.space_group_name_H-M   'P 1'
#
loop_
_entity.id
_entity.type
_entity.pdbx_description
1 polymer ?
#
loop_
_entity_poly.entity_id
_entity_poly.type
_entity_poly.pdbx_seq_one_letter_code
_entity_poly.pdbx_strand_id
1 'polypeptide(L)'
;MASNPWLPQSDQAPDAPPRPALLAPPSTGARAPQPGIPVPDQVDQLPSLEHAAAAPLWWLGVHGGAGEWTLAQLVPQWRPADHAWPLVVNNQAAARTVLVARSSMRGLRAAQIAATQWASGIVPHVTVLGLVVIADAPGRLPRPIRDLIKVVGGGVPRVWHLPWVESWRLGEDVSLETAPREVRKLVEDLRALLQAGAEGTTN
;
A
#
# COMPACT_ATOMS: atom_id res chain seq x y z
N MET A 1 27.15 -50.47 14.50
CA MET A 1 26.24 -50.46 13.34
C MET A 1 26.98 -49.74 12.21
N ALA A 2 27.35 -50.46 11.15
CA ALA A 2 28.20 -49.94 10.08
C ALA A 2 27.38 -49.12 9.07
N SER A 3 27.81 -47.89 8.78
CA SER A 3 27.18 -47.00 7.81
C SER A 3 27.45 -47.49 6.38
N ASN A 4 26.43 -47.50 5.53
CA ASN A 4 26.46 -48.09 4.19
C ASN A 4 27.19 -47.16 3.18
N PRO A 5 28.30 -47.61 2.55
CA PRO A 5 29.15 -46.77 1.69
C PRO A 5 28.57 -46.44 0.31
N TRP A 6 27.36 -46.90 -0.04
CA TRP A 6 26.74 -46.70 -1.36
C TRP A 6 25.59 -45.68 -1.40
N LEU A 7 25.31 -44.98 -0.29
CA LEU A 7 24.38 -43.85 -0.30
C LEU A 7 25.12 -42.58 -0.73
N PRO A 8 24.74 -41.91 -1.83
CA PRO A 8 25.28 -40.59 -2.14
C PRO A 8 24.95 -39.67 -0.97
N GLN A 9 25.98 -39.10 -0.36
CA GLN A 9 25.83 -38.03 0.62
C GLN A 9 25.01 -36.93 -0.05
N SER A 10 23.93 -36.50 0.61
CA SER A 10 23.21 -35.32 0.17
C SER A 10 24.17 -34.15 0.27
N ASP A 11 24.71 -33.69 -0.85
CA ASP A 11 25.42 -32.42 -0.90
C ASP A 11 24.43 -31.36 -0.43
N GLN A 12 24.70 -30.86 0.78
CA GLN A 12 24.01 -29.71 1.32
C GLN A 12 24.24 -28.58 0.33
N ALA A 13 23.17 -28.18 -0.36
CA ALA A 13 23.22 -27.10 -1.33
C ALA A 13 23.91 -25.90 -0.67
N PRO A 14 24.87 -25.24 -1.35
CA PRO A 14 25.57 -24.10 -0.78
C PRO A 14 24.55 -23.08 -0.30
N ASP A 15 24.77 -22.60 0.92
CA ASP A 15 23.97 -21.57 1.58
C ASP A 15 23.77 -20.43 0.58
N ALA A 16 22.53 -20.25 0.12
CA ALA A 16 22.23 -19.23 -0.87
C ALA A 16 22.67 -17.89 -0.26
N PRO A 17 23.42 -17.04 -0.99
CA PRO A 17 23.88 -15.78 -0.43
C PRO A 17 22.67 -15.03 0.15
N PRO A 18 22.80 -14.40 1.35
CA PRO A 18 21.69 -13.69 1.96
C PRO A 18 21.16 -12.71 0.93
N ARG A 19 19.88 -12.89 0.57
CA ARG A 19 19.20 -12.01 -0.38
C ARG A 19 19.39 -10.59 0.14
N PRO A 20 19.93 -9.65 -0.65
CA PRO A 20 20.18 -8.30 -0.15
C PRO A 20 18.87 -7.76 0.43
N ALA A 21 18.93 -7.32 1.69
CA ALA A 21 17.78 -6.76 2.37
C ALA A 21 17.24 -5.62 1.52
N LEU A 22 15.97 -5.72 1.10
CA LEU A 22 15.31 -4.66 0.37
C LEU A 22 15.26 -3.44 1.30
N LEU A 23 15.98 -2.38 0.94
CA LEU A 23 15.94 -1.13 1.72
C LEU A 23 14.58 -0.47 1.51
N ALA A 24 13.79 -0.38 2.57
CA ALA A 24 12.51 0.31 2.54
C ALA A 24 12.72 1.79 2.17
N PRO A 25 11.89 2.38 1.28
CA PRO A 25 12.02 3.78 0.92
C PRO A 25 11.86 4.67 2.16
N PRO A 26 12.58 5.80 2.26
CA PRO A 26 12.41 6.71 3.39
C PRO A 26 11.00 7.31 3.39
N SER A 27 10.50 7.64 4.57
CA SER A 27 9.26 8.40 4.71
C SER A 27 9.54 9.89 4.59
N THR A 28 8.74 10.58 3.78
CA THR A 28 8.87 12.01 3.42
C THR A 28 7.77 12.90 4.00
N GLY A 29 6.73 12.31 4.63
CA GLY A 29 5.64 13.05 5.29
C GLY A 29 5.29 12.48 6.66
N ALA A 30 4.07 12.72 7.15
CA ALA A 30 3.61 12.28 8.46
C ALA A 30 3.71 10.75 8.62
N ARG A 31 4.31 10.28 9.73
CA ARG A 31 4.56 8.85 10.00
C ARG A 31 3.53 8.19 10.91
N ALA A 32 2.79 9.00 11.65
CA ALA A 32 1.80 8.61 12.63
C ALA A 32 0.70 9.69 12.65
N PRO A 33 -0.45 9.41 13.29
CA PRO A 33 -1.42 10.46 13.61
C PRO A 33 -0.74 11.67 14.29
N GLN A 34 -1.21 12.87 13.95
CA GLN A 34 -0.61 14.13 14.36
C GLN A 34 -1.51 14.85 15.36
N PRO A 35 -0.97 15.33 16.50
CA PRO A 35 -1.75 16.10 17.46
C PRO A 35 -2.37 17.35 16.83
N GLY A 36 -3.63 17.65 17.18
CA GLY A 36 -4.31 18.88 16.75
C GLY A 36 -4.88 18.87 15.33
N ILE A 37 -4.79 17.75 14.60
CA ILE A 37 -5.49 17.61 13.33
C ILE A 37 -6.99 17.42 13.61
N PRO A 38 -7.87 18.29 13.08
CA PRO A 38 -9.30 18.16 13.29
C PRO A 38 -9.84 16.92 12.58
N VAL A 39 -10.83 16.30 13.20
CA VAL A 39 -11.59 15.21 12.59
C VAL A 39 -12.41 15.78 11.42
N PRO A 40 -12.35 15.20 10.21
CA PRO A 40 -13.18 15.64 9.09
C PRO A 40 -14.68 15.51 9.40
N ASP A 41 -15.53 16.24 8.70
CA ASP A 41 -16.98 16.11 8.84
C ASP A 41 -17.43 14.67 8.55
N GLN A 42 -18.39 14.16 9.33
CA GLN A 42 -18.81 12.76 9.26
C GLN A 42 -19.29 12.32 7.86
N VAL A 43 -19.86 13.25 7.08
CA VAL A 43 -20.30 13.00 5.70
C VAL A 43 -19.14 12.75 4.72
N ASP A 44 -17.96 13.27 5.04
CA ASP A 44 -16.75 13.16 4.23
C ASP A 44 -15.87 11.98 4.67
N GLN A 45 -16.08 11.45 5.87
CA GLN A 45 -15.30 10.35 6.41
C GLN A 45 -15.54 9.04 5.63
N LEU A 46 -14.46 8.28 5.41
CA LEU A 46 -14.58 6.89 4.98
C LEU A 46 -15.07 6.05 6.17
N PRO A 47 -15.99 5.09 5.94
CA PRO A 47 -16.42 4.17 6.99
C PRO A 47 -15.29 3.23 7.39
N SER A 48 -15.46 2.53 8.52
CA SER A 48 -14.64 1.35 8.84
C SER A 48 -15.45 0.08 8.52
N LEU A 49 -14.81 -0.92 7.93
CA LEU A 49 -15.44 -2.18 7.58
C LEU A 49 -14.73 -3.34 8.28
N GLU A 50 -15.51 -4.22 8.89
CA GLU A 50 -14.97 -5.41 9.55
C GLU A 50 -14.55 -6.48 8.55
N HIS A 51 -13.37 -7.05 8.78
CA HIS A 51 -12.86 -8.18 8.02
C HIS A 51 -12.48 -9.34 8.96
N ALA A 52 -13.00 -10.53 8.67
CA ALA A 52 -12.72 -11.73 9.46
C ALA A 52 -11.29 -12.28 9.24
N ALA A 53 -10.70 -12.03 8.07
CA ALA A 53 -9.38 -12.53 7.72
C ALA A 53 -8.37 -11.38 7.60
N ALA A 54 -7.24 -11.53 8.28
CA ALA A 54 -6.12 -10.62 8.13
C ALA A 54 -5.50 -10.69 6.72
N ALA A 55 -4.94 -9.57 6.28
CA ALA A 55 -4.09 -9.49 5.10
C ALA A 55 -2.77 -8.80 5.47
N PRO A 56 -1.64 -9.15 4.84
CA PRO A 56 -0.39 -8.43 5.04
C PRO A 56 -0.49 -6.93 4.69
N LEU A 57 -1.34 -6.61 3.71
CA LEU A 57 -1.55 -5.24 3.22
C LEU A 57 -2.98 -5.09 2.69
N TRP A 58 -3.54 -3.91 2.94
CA TRP A 58 -4.83 -3.47 2.43
C TRP A 58 -4.67 -2.30 1.46
N TRP A 59 -5.33 -2.38 0.31
CA TRP A 59 -5.50 -1.28 -0.63
C TRP A 59 -6.81 -0.57 -0.32
N LEU A 60 -6.75 0.69 0.10
CA LEU A 60 -7.92 1.51 0.37
C LEU A 60 -8.12 2.53 -0.74
N GLY A 61 -9.08 2.27 -1.62
CA GLY A 61 -9.58 3.23 -2.59
C GLY A 61 -10.36 4.34 -1.90
N VAL A 62 -9.84 5.56 -1.90
CA VAL A 62 -10.47 6.68 -1.18
C VAL A 62 -11.68 7.28 -1.91
N HIS A 63 -11.97 6.80 -3.12
CA HIS A 63 -13.11 7.21 -3.94
C HIS A 63 -13.45 6.13 -4.97
N GLY A 64 -14.69 6.10 -5.46
CA GLY A 64 -15.11 5.19 -6.53
C GLY A 64 -14.18 5.24 -7.74
N GLY A 65 -13.70 4.08 -8.19
CA GLY A 65 -12.78 3.97 -9.33
C GLY A 65 -11.33 4.37 -9.03
N ALA A 66 -10.92 4.39 -7.76
CA ALA A 66 -9.55 4.70 -7.35
C ALA A 66 -8.48 3.75 -7.94
N GLY A 67 -8.84 2.48 -8.17
CA GLY A 67 -7.93 1.44 -8.66
C GLY A 67 -7.46 0.45 -7.60
N GLU A 68 -8.11 0.41 -6.42
CA GLU A 68 -7.76 -0.54 -5.34
C GLU A 68 -7.84 -2.00 -5.81
N TRP A 69 -8.89 -2.35 -6.56
CA TRP A 69 -9.10 -3.70 -7.09
C TRP A 69 -8.10 -4.07 -8.19
N THR A 70 -7.68 -3.09 -8.99
CA THR A 70 -6.61 -3.28 -9.98
C THR A 70 -5.29 -3.59 -9.27
N LEU A 71 -4.93 -2.83 -8.23
CA LEU A 71 -3.69 -3.07 -7.50
C LEU A 71 -3.71 -4.36 -6.67
N ALA A 72 -4.88 -4.78 -6.18
CA ALA A 72 -5.04 -6.05 -5.47
C ALA A 72 -4.71 -7.28 -6.34
N GLN A 73 -4.88 -7.19 -7.67
CA GLN A 73 -4.55 -8.28 -8.59
C GLN A 73 -3.03 -8.54 -8.72
N LEU A 74 -2.20 -7.53 -8.41
CA LEU A 74 -0.74 -7.65 -8.55
C LEU A 74 -0.11 -8.64 -7.57
N VAL A 75 -0.65 -8.72 -6.35
CA VAL A 75 -0.16 -9.61 -5.29
C VAL A 75 -1.38 -10.23 -4.59
N PRO A 76 -1.71 -11.52 -4.82
CA PRO A 76 -2.95 -12.12 -4.35
C PRO A 76 -3.19 -12.06 -2.83
N GLN A 77 -2.13 -11.91 -2.02
CA GLN A 77 -2.25 -11.80 -0.57
C GLN A 77 -2.65 -10.39 -0.11
N TRP A 78 -2.49 -9.36 -0.95
CA TRP A 78 -2.83 -7.97 -0.63
C TRP A 78 -4.25 -7.69 -1.07
N ARG A 79 -5.11 -7.24 -0.15
CA ARG A 79 -6.56 -7.23 -0.35
C ARG A 79 -7.10 -5.82 -0.59
N PRO A 80 -8.15 -5.64 -1.40
CA PRO A 80 -8.90 -4.39 -1.41
C PRO A 80 -9.64 -4.21 -0.08
N ALA A 81 -9.85 -2.96 0.33
CA ALA A 81 -10.54 -2.59 1.56
C ALA A 81 -11.98 -2.07 1.31
N ASP A 82 -12.49 -2.26 0.10
CA ASP A 82 -13.86 -1.91 -0.30
C ASP A 82 -14.25 -0.46 0.05
N HIS A 83 -13.33 0.47 -0.22
CA HIS A 83 -13.51 1.90 0.09
C HIS A 83 -13.80 2.19 1.57
N ALA A 84 -13.32 1.35 2.50
CA ALA A 84 -13.47 1.50 3.93
C ALA A 84 -12.15 1.24 4.67
N TRP A 85 -11.97 1.86 5.83
CA TRP A 85 -10.85 1.56 6.72
C TRP A 85 -10.97 0.09 7.20
N PRO A 86 -9.94 -0.74 6.98
CA PRO A 86 -10.03 -2.17 7.29
C PRO A 86 -9.88 -2.40 8.80
N LEU A 87 -10.96 -2.87 9.43
CA LEU A 87 -10.99 -3.31 10.82
C LEU A 87 -10.91 -4.84 10.88
N VAL A 88 -9.72 -5.38 11.14
CA VAL A 88 -9.53 -6.83 11.22
C VAL A 88 -9.94 -7.35 12.59
N VAL A 89 -11.05 -8.09 12.65
CA VAL A 89 -11.62 -8.62 13.89
C VAL A 89 -10.66 -9.67 14.48
N ASN A 90 -10.53 -9.70 15.81
CA ASN A 90 -9.65 -10.62 16.55
C ASN A 90 -8.15 -10.51 16.22
N ASN A 91 -7.72 -9.46 15.52
CA ASN A 91 -6.32 -9.16 15.30
C ASN A 91 -5.91 -7.95 16.16
N GLN A 92 -4.86 -8.12 16.98
CA GLN A 92 -4.34 -7.04 17.80
C GLN A 92 -3.47 -6.05 16.99
N ALA A 93 -2.94 -6.49 15.84
CA ALA A 93 -2.12 -5.64 15.00
C ALA A 93 -2.97 -4.73 14.10
N ALA A 94 -2.61 -3.44 14.06
CA ALA A 94 -3.22 -2.48 13.15
C ALA A 94 -3.06 -2.90 11.68
N ALA A 95 -4.13 -2.74 10.91
CA ALA A 95 -4.17 -3.09 9.49
C ALA A 95 -3.27 -2.15 8.69
N ARG A 96 -2.23 -2.72 8.06
CA ARG A 96 -1.29 -1.98 7.21
C ARG A 96 -2.00 -1.62 5.90
N THR A 97 -2.19 -0.33 5.66
CA THR A 97 -3.07 0.18 4.60
C THR A 97 -2.35 1.16 3.69
N VAL A 98 -2.56 1.04 2.39
CA VAL A 98 -2.10 2.01 1.39
C VAL A 98 -3.31 2.69 0.78
N LEU A 99 -3.35 4.02 0.85
CA LEU A 99 -4.40 4.80 0.21
C LEU A 99 -4.19 4.80 -1.31
N VAL A 100 -5.27 4.73 -2.07
CA VAL A 100 -5.23 4.74 -3.54
C VAL A 100 -6.17 5.82 -4.05
N ALA A 101 -5.67 6.67 -4.94
CA ALA A 101 -6.45 7.71 -5.58
C ALA A 101 -6.03 7.92 -7.04
N ARG A 102 -6.94 8.44 -7.86
CA ARG A 102 -6.61 8.93 -9.20
C ARG A 102 -6.06 10.35 -9.15
N SER A 103 -5.22 10.73 -10.11
CA SER A 103 -4.68 12.09 -10.26
C SER A 103 -5.70 13.14 -10.74
N SER A 104 -6.94 13.08 -10.24
CA SER A 104 -8.00 14.05 -10.50
C SER A 104 -8.22 14.92 -9.27
N MET A 105 -8.79 16.12 -9.44
CA MET A 105 -9.09 17.01 -8.30
C MET A 105 -10.02 16.36 -7.28
N ARG A 106 -11.04 15.62 -7.74
CA ARG A 106 -11.97 14.89 -6.86
C ARG A 106 -11.24 13.78 -6.10
N GLY A 107 -10.44 12.98 -6.80
CA GLY A 107 -9.73 11.87 -6.19
C GLY A 107 -8.70 12.33 -5.15
N LEU A 108 -7.97 13.40 -5.45
CA LEU A 108 -6.97 13.95 -4.54
C LEU A 108 -7.59 14.69 -3.34
N ARG A 109 -8.75 15.32 -3.49
CA ARG A 109 -9.50 15.86 -2.34
C ARG A 109 -9.99 14.75 -1.42
N ALA A 110 -10.52 13.66 -1.98
CA ALA A 110 -10.88 12.48 -1.19
C ALA A 110 -9.66 11.87 -0.48
N ALA A 111 -8.49 11.82 -1.15
CA ALA A 111 -7.24 11.41 -0.52
C ALA A 111 -6.81 12.36 0.62
N GLN A 112 -7.02 13.67 0.46
CA GLN A 112 -6.76 14.66 1.51
C GLN A 112 -7.63 14.42 2.74
N ILE A 113 -8.92 14.17 2.54
CA ILE A 113 -9.87 13.86 3.61
C ILE A 113 -9.48 12.57 4.32
N ALA A 114 -9.20 11.50 3.58
CA ALA A 114 -8.76 10.22 4.16
C ALA A 114 -7.44 10.37 4.94
N ALA A 115 -6.47 11.09 4.40
CA ALA A 115 -5.22 11.40 5.10
C ALA A 115 -5.46 12.21 6.38
N THR A 116 -6.39 13.17 6.35
CA THR A 116 -6.79 13.96 7.53
C THR A 116 -7.49 13.10 8.58
N GLN A 117 -8.38 12.21 8.17
CA GLN A 117 -9.08 11.26 9.04
C GLN A 117 -8.11 10.31 9.75
N TRP A 118 -7.11 9.79 9.02
CA TRP A 118 -6.03 9.02 9.62
C TRP A 118 -5.18 9.86 10.56
N ALA A 119 -4.78 11.06 10.12
CA ALA A 119 -3.92 11.94 10.87
C ALA A 119 -4.58 12.46 12.16
N SER A 120 -5.91 12.57 12.22
CA SER A 120 -6.65 12.92 13.44
C SER A 120 -6.70 11.79 14.47
N GLY A 121 -6.27 10.57 14.11
CA GLY A 121 -6.17 9.43 15.02
C GLY A 121 -7.49 8.69 15.30
N ILE A 122 -8.57 8.99 14.57
CA ILE A 122 -9.88 8.36 14.81
C ILE A 122 -10.02 6.95 14.22
N VAL A 123 -9.02 6.50 13.47
CA VAL A 123 -8.90 5.13 12.93
C VAL A 123 -7.66 4.43 13.52
N PRO A 124 -7.61 4.19 14.85
CA PRO A 124 -6.42 3.69 15.53
C PRO A 124 -6.05 2.26 15.14
N HIS A 125 -6.99 1.52 14.54
CA HIS A 125 -6.80 0.16 14.06
C HIS A 125 -6.08 0.09 12.69
N VAL A 126 -5.62 1.22 12.14
CA VAL A 126 -4.96 1.30 10.83
C VAL A 126 -3.58 1.94 10.93
N THR A 127 -2.62 1.31 10.26
CA THR A 127 -1.30 1.90 9.98
C THR A 127 -1.22 2.26 8.50
N VAL A 128 -1.27 3.56 8.16
CA VAL A 128 -1.07 4.00 6.77
C VAL A 128 0.40 3.89 6.39
N LEU A 129 0.70 3.23 5.26
CA LEU A 129 2.05 3.11 4.71
C LEU A 129 2.40 4.21 3.70
N GLY A 130 1.37 4.79 3.07
CA GLY A 130 1.48 5.89 2.11
C GLY A 130 0.27 6.00 1.18
N LEU A 131 0.42 6.80 0.12
CA LEU A 131 -0.57 7.05 -0.92
C LEU A 131 -0.03 6.64 -2.30
N VAL A 132 -0.83 5.91 -3.06
CA VAL A 132 -0.61 5.68 -4.49
C VAL A 132 -1.51 6.62 -5.29
N VAL A 133 -0.90 7.42 -6.15
CA VAL A 133 -1.60 8.26 -7.12
C VAL A 133 -1.47 7.64 -8.51
N ILE A 134 -2.58 7.11 -9.03
CA ILE A 134 -2.64 6.51 -10.37
C ILE A 134 -3.09 7.58 -11.36
N ALA A 135 -2.36 7.72 -12.47
CA ALA A 135 -2.72 8.69 -13.50
C ALA A 135 -4.17 8.48 -14.00
N ASP A 136 -4.96 9.56 -14.05
CA ASP A 136 -6.34 9.56 -14.55
C ASP A 136 -6.44 9.67 -16.08
N ALA A 137 -5.37 10.14 -16.72
CA ALA A 137 -5.20 10.21 -18.17
C ALA A 137 -3.70 10.10 -18.53
N PRO A 138 -3.36 9.74 -19.78
CA PRO A 138 -1.98 9.80 -20.25
C PRO A 138 -1.48 11.25 -20.34
N GLY A 139 -0.16 11.42 -20.27
CA GLY A 139 0.51 12.70 -20.49
C GLY A 139 0.85 13.49 -19.23
N ARG A 140 1.09 14.80 -19.38
CA ARG A 140 1.58 15.66 -18.31
C ARG A 140 0.45 16.12 -17.41
N LEU A 141 0.57 15.86 -16.11
CA LEU A 141 -0.38 16.36 -15.11
C LEU A 141 -0.46 17.89 -15.10
N PRO A 142 -1.67 18.50 -15.09
CA PRO A 142 -1.84 19.93 -14.88
C PRO A 142 -1.22 20.42 -13.56
N ARG A 143 -0.77 21.68 -13.52
CA ARG A 143 -0.13 22.25 -12.33
C ARG A 143 -0.99 22.14 -11.06
N PRO A 144 -2.29 22.47 -11.06
CA PRO A 144 -3.13 22.37 -9.86
C PRO A 144 -3.16 20.96 -9.25
N ILE A 145 -3.20 19.93 -10.10
CA ILE A 145 -3.16 18.53 -9.66
C ILE A 145 -1.81 18.20 -9.01
N ARG A 146 -0.70 18.60 -9.62
CA ARG A 146 0.64 18.37 -9.05
C ARG A 146 0.82 19.08 -7.71
N ASP A 147 0.33 20.30 -7.60
CA ASP A 147 0.44 21.08 -6.36
C ASP A 147 -0.42 20.44 -5.26
N LEU A 148 -1.62 19.95 -5.59
CA LEU A 148 -2.46 19.21 -4.63
C LEU A 148 -1.82 17.87 -4.21
N ILE A 149 -1.19 17.12 -5.11
CA ILE A 149 -0.47 15.89 -4.73
C ILE A 149 0.64 16.20 -3.71
N LYS A 150 1.38 17.31 -3.85
CA LYS A 150 2.40 17.70 -2.88
C LYS A 150 1.80 18.00 -1.50
N VAL A 151 0.66 18.69 -1.46
CA VAL A 151 -0.05 18.99 -0.22
C VAL A 151 -0.51 17.71 0.47
N VAL A 152 -1.23 16.83 -0.26
CA VAL A 152 -1.71 15.56 0.28
C VAL A 152 -0.54 14.66 0.69
N GLY A 153 0.54 14.65 -0.09
CA GLY A 153 1.74 13.86 0.17
C GLY A 153 2.45 14.22 1.48
N GLY A 154 2.35 15.46 1.96
CA GLY A 154 2.86 15.83 3.28
C GLY A 154 2.11 15.17 4.45
N GLY A 155 0.84 14.82 4.24
CA GLY A 155 -0.04 14.23 5.24
C GLY A 155 0.05 12.70 5.36
N VAL A 156 0.90 12.04 4.57
CA VAL A 156 1.08 10.57 4.58
C VAL A 156 2.57 10.21 4.59
N PRO A 157 2.95 8.99 4.98
CA PRO A 157 4.38 8.67 5.12
C PRO A 157 5.14 8.74 3.80
N ARG A 158 4.49 8.35 2.69
CA ARG A 158 5.10 8.17 1.36
C ARG A 158 4.07 8.40 0.26
N VAL A 159 4.55 8.76 -0.92
CA VAL A 159 3.73 8.86 -2.15
C VAL A 159 4.39 8.09 -3.28
N TRP A 160 3.62 7.25 -3.95
CA TRP A 160 4.00 6.59 -5.20
C TRP A 160 3.14 7.11 -6.34
N HIS A 161 3.75 7.31 -7.50
CA HIS A 161 3.06 7.73 -8.71
C HIS A 161 3.04 6.57 -9.69
N LEU A 162 1.86 6.15 -10.12
CA LEU A 162 1.70 5.14 -11.15
C LEU A 162 1.25 5.80 -12.47
N PRO A 163 1.82 5.37 -13.61
CA PRO A 163 1.46 5.91 -14.91
C PRO A 163 0.06 5.45 -15.33
N TRP A 164 -0.42 6.01 -16.43
CA TRP A 164 -1.57 5.49 -17.14
C TRP A 164 -1.18 4.19 -17.84
N VAL A 165 -1.96 3.12 -17.63
CA VAL A 165 -1.73 1.81 -18.24
C VAL A 165 -2.93 1.46 -19.12
N GLU A 166 -2.78 1.59 -20.45
CA GLU A 166 -3.90 1.40 -21.38
C GLU A 166 -4.45 -0.03 -21.31
N SER A 167 -3.59 -1.05 -21.19
CA SER A 167 -4.01 -2.46 -21.14
C SER A 167 -4.99 -2.74 -19.99
N TRP A 168 -4.81 -2.10 -18.82
CA TRP A 168 -5.75 -2.24 -17.69
C TRP A 168 -7.13 -1.67 -17.99
N ARG A 169 -7.22 -0.65 -18.86
CA ARG A 169 -8.52 -0.11 -19.31
C ARG A 169 -9.20 -1.02 -20.31
N LEU A 170 -8.41 -1.75 -21.10
CA LEU A 170 -8.90 -2.73 -22.06
C LEU A 170 -9.32 -4.06 -21.39
N GLY A 171 -9.13 -4.18 -20.07
CA GLY A 171 -9.47 -5.39 -19.32
C GLY A 171 -8.49 -6.53 -19.50
N GLU A 172 -7.26 -6.23 -19.97
CA GLU A 172 -6.19 -7.22 -20.02
C GLU A 172 -5.72 -7.61 -18.62
N ASP A 173 -5.12 -8.80 -18.50
CA ASP A 173 -4.67 -9.35 -17.23
C ASP A 173 -3.67 -8.43 -16.52
N VAL A 174 -3.95 -8.13 -15.25
CA VAL A 174 -3.08 -7.34 -14.39
C VAL A 174 -2.03 -8.28 -13.77
N SER A 175 -0.80 -8.25 -14.29
CA SER A 175 0.31 -9.05 -13.76
C SER A 175 1.55 -8.20 -13.47
N LEU A 176 2.37 -8.62 -12.49
CA LEU A 176 3.63 -7.94 -12.18
C LEU A 176 4.66 -8.05 -13.30
N GLU A 177 4.59 -9.11 -14.11
CA GLU A 177 5.54 -9.36 -15.20
C GLU A 177 5.38 -8.31 -16.30
N THR A 178 4.14 -8.00 -16.67
CA THR A 178 3.82 -7.05 -17.74
C THR A 178 3.63 -5.61 -17.23
N ALA A 179 3.58 -5.41 -15.91
CA ALA A 179 3.35 -4.09 -15.32
C ALA A 179 4.46 -3.07 -15.65
N PRO A 180 4.17 -1.75 -15.63
CA PRO A 180 5.20 -0.72 -15.69
C PRO A 180 6.23 -0.82 -14.57
N ARG A 181 7.41 -0.22 -14.79
CA ARG A 181 8.51 -0.22 -13.80
C ARG A 181 8.08 0.37 -12.46
N GLU A 182 7.28 1.43 -12.48
CA GLU A 182 6.77 2.13 -11.31
C GLU A 182 5.89 1.22 -10.45
N VAL A 183 5.08 0.36 -11.09
CA VAL A 183 4.22 -0.62 -10.41
C VAL A 183 5.06 -1.72 -9.77
N ARG A 184 6.05 -2.26 -10.49
CA ARG A 184 6.99 -3.24 -9.91
C ARG A 184 7.75 -2.65 -8.72
N LYS A 185 8.25 -1.42 -8.85
CA LYS A 185 8.95 -0.71 -7.79
C LYS A 185 8.06 -0.46 -6.56
N LEU A 186 6.79 -0.10 -6.76
CA LEU A 186 5.80 0.02 -5.69
C LEU A 186 5.69 -1.31 -4.92
N VAL A 187 5.57 -2.44 -5.62
CA VAL A 187 5.45 -3.75 -4.97
C VAL A 187 6.73 -4.14 -4.23
N GLU A 188 7.91 -3.86 -4.78
CA GLU A 188 9.19 -4.06 -4.09
C GLU A 188 9.28 -3.23 -2.79
N ASP A 189 8.91 -1.95 -2.86
CA ASP A 189 8.90 -1.05 -1.71
C ASP A 189 7.96 -1.50 -0.61
N LEU A 190 6.76 -1.92 -0.98
CA LEU A 190 5.78 -2.41 -0.02
C LEU A 190 6.23 -3.73 0.60
N ARG A 191 6.84 -4.66 -0.16
CA ARG A 191 7.45 -5.87 0.41
C ARG A 191 8.52 -5.53 1.45
N ALA A 192 9.39 -4.57 1.15
CA ALA A 192 10.42 -4.09 2.08
C ALA A 192 9.80 -3.51 3.37
N LEU A 193 8.75 -2.70 3.24
CA LEU A 193 8.04 -2.11 4.37
C LEU A 193 7.34 -3.16 5.24
N LEU A 194 6.76 -4.19 4.62
CA LEU A 194 6.10 -5.27 5.34
C LEU A 194 7.09 -6.14 6.12
N GLN A 195 8.31 -6.34 5.59
CA GLN A 195 9.40 -7.04 6.26
C GLN A 195 9.95 -6.23 7.44
N ALA A 196 10.28 -4.95 7.23
CA ALA A 196 10.81 -4.08 8.29
C ALA A 196 9.81 -3.93 9.47
N GLY A 197 8.51 -3.86 9.19
CA GLY A 197 7.48 -3.82 10.23
C GLY A 197 7.31 -5.15 10.98
N ALA A 198 7.72 -6.29 10.41
CA ALA A 198 7.71 -7.57 11.10
C ALA A 198 8.87 -7.66 12.11
N GLU A 199 10.06 -7.18 11.74
CA GLU A 199 11.26 -7.20 12.58
C GLU A 199 11.14 -6.30 13.81
N GLY A 200 10.41 -5.18 13.71
CA GLY A 200 10.16 -4.26 14.83
C GLY A 200 9.19 -4.75 15.91
N THR A 201 8.55 -5.91 15.74
CA THR A 201 7.55 -6.47 16.68
C THR A 201 8.14 -7.54 17.62
N THR A 202 9.43 -7.87 17.51
CA THR A 202 10.06 -8.99 18.25
C THR A 202 10.74 -8.59 19.58
N ASN A 203 10.37 -7.47 20.21
CA ASN A 203 10.95 -7.06 21.51
C ASN A 203 9.90 -6.90 22.59
#